data_AF-A0A9D7KB49-F1
#
_entry.id   AF-A0A9D7KB49-F1
#
_cell.length_a   1.000
_cell.length_b   1.000
_cell.length_c   1.000
_cell.angle_alpha   90.00
_cell.angle_beta   90.00
_cell.angle_gamma   90.00
#
_symmetry.space_group_name_H-M   'P 1'
#
loop_
_entity.id
_entity.type
_entity.pdbx_description
1 polymer ?
#
loop_
_entity_poly.entity_id
_entity_poly.type
_entity_poly.pdbx_seq_one_letter_code
_entity_poly.pdbx_strand_id
1 'polypeptide(L)'
;MNLIQQQTEDFLDRKFNERGKYDDFIQKVRTQLYEYRKDSHKLEFIDHLMTLLKQGYDKHLTRCEYPNDRGKCDINKNYENTLFFIQNECDEMIESLPSTDFSPQERTDINESLQKILADLDKIKMGQEVTYDDLIAELNDLREFYYLNKKHWSQMLIGRLTEMVASGVINETISKDIVETVTKHYAGLIK
;
A
#
# COMPACT_ATOMS: atom_id res chain seq x y z
N MET A 1 9.70 11.34 1.46
CA MET A 1 8.28 11.66 1.61
C MET A 1 7.86 12.61 0.51
N ASN A 2 6.81 12.28 -0.25
CA ASN A 2 6.26 13.16 -1.29
C ASN A 2 5.19 14.11 -0.72
N LEU A 3 4.67 15.02 -1.55
CA LEU A 3 3.69 16.02 -1.13
C LEU A 3 2.38 15.39 -0.60
N ILE A 4 1.89 14.32 -1.23
CA ILE A 4 0.64 13.66 -0.82
C ILE A 4 0.84 12.97 0.52
N GLN A 5 1.95 12.25 0.70
CA GLN A 5 2.31 11.63 1.97
C GLN A 5 2.40 12.67 3.10
N GLN A 6 3.06 13.79 2.84
CA GLN A 6 3.17 14.89 3.80
C GLN A 6 1.80 15.52 4.14
N GLN A 7 0.92 15.65 3.15
CA GLN A 7 -0.47 16.07 3.36
C GLN A 7 -1.28 15.05 4.18
N THR A 8 -1.05 13.76 3.99
CA THR A 8 -1.71 12.69 4.74
C THR A 8 -1.28 12.68 6.21
N GLU A 9 0.02 12.84 6.51
CA GLU A 9 0.51 12.98 7.88
C GLU A 9 -0.12 14.20 8.56
N ASP A 10 -0.06 15.37 7.91
CA ASP A 10 -0.69 16.60 8.37
C ASP A 10 -2.20 16.44 8.62
N PHE A 11 -2.87 15.70 7.73
CA PHE A 11 -4.29 15.40 7.86
C PHE A 11 -4.57 14.51 9.07
N LEU A 12 -3.83 13.41 9.22
CA LEU A 12 -4.00 12.47 10.32
C LEU A 12 -3.79 13.17 11.66
N ASP A 13 -2.69 13.89 11.82
CA ASP A 13 -2.32 14.61 13.05
C ASP A 13 -3.38 15.62 13.47
N ARG A 14 -4.03 16.29 12.51
CA ARG A 14 -5.04 17.32 12.80
C ARG A 14 -6.44 16.76 12.98
N LYS A 15 -6.75 15.61 12.37
CA LYS A 15 -8.13 15.16 12.20
C LYS A 15 -8.46 13.87 12.92
N PHE A 16 -7.48 13.01 13.18
CA PHE A 16 -7.70 11.72 13.84
C PHE A 16 -7.59 11.88 15.36
N ASN A 17 -8.61 11.36 16.05
CA ASN A 17 -8.63 11.28 17.50
C ASN A 17 -8.85 9.82 17.88
N GLU A 18 -7.84 9.19 18.47
CA GLU A 18 -7.88 7.78 18.91
C GLU A 18 -9.04 7.47 19.85
N ARG A 19 -9.45 8.45 20.67
CA ARG A 19 -10.59 8.34 21.61
C ARG A 19 -11.89 8.92 21.05
N GLY A 20 -11.85 9.37 19.80
CA GLY A 20 -13.00 9.90 19.09
C GLY A 20 -13.90 8.78 18.56
N LYS A 21 -14.88 9.18 17.75
CA LYS A 21 -15.68 8.23 16.99
C LYS A 21 -15.16 8.13 15.57
N TYR A 22 -15.13 6.91 15.04
CA TYR A 22 -14.62 6.64 13.69
C TYR A 22 -15.43 7.37 12.62
N ASP A 23 -16.74 7.52 12.78
CA ASP A 23 -17.64 8.11 11.80
C ASP A 23 -17.30 9.57 11.48
N ASP A 24 -16.99 10.37 12.51
CA ASP A 24 -16.52 11.75 12.34
C ASP A 24 -15.22 11.81 11.51
N PHE A 25 -14.29 10.89 11.77
CA PHE A 25 -13.04 10.83 11.01
C PHE A 25 -13.26 10.38 9.56
N ILE A 26 -14.10 9.37 9.33
CA ILE A 26 -14.44 8.90 7.97
C ILE A 26 -15.09 10.01 7.13
N GLN A 27 -15.94 10.84 7.70
CA GLN A 27 -16.51 11.99 6.97
C GLN A 27 -15.43 13.00 6.55
N LYS A 28 -14.41 13.22 7.37
CA LYS A 28 -13.27 14.08 7.03
C LYS A 28 -12.41 13.45 5.95
N VAL A 29 -12.21 12.13 5.99
CA VAL A 29 -11.48 11.38 4.95
C VAL A 29 -12.18 11.53 3.60
N ARG A 30 -13.50 11.26 3.54
CA ARG A 30 -14.31 11.46 2.33
C ARG A 30 -14.23 12.88 1.80
N THR A 31 -14.32 13.87 2.69
CA THR A 31 -14.15 15.28 2.32
C THR A 31 -12.79 15.55 1.69
N GLN A 32 -11.71 15.05 2.30
CA GLN A 32 -10.35 15.20 1.79
C GLN A 32 -10.16 14.51 0.43
N LEU A 33 -10.83 13.37 0.20
CA LEU A 33 -10.78 12.65 -1.06
C LEU A 33 -11.40 13.44 -2.22
N TYR A 34 -12.42 14.26 -1.96
CA TYR A 34 -13.01 15.15 -2.97
C TYR A 34 -12.05 16.27 -3.42
N GLU A 35 -11.07 16.67 -2.60
CA GLU A 35 -10.06 17.67 -2.97
C GLU A 35 -9.09 17.15 -4.05
N TYR A 36 -8.86 15.83 -4.07
CA TYR A 36 -7.99 15.21 -5.07
C TYR A 36 -8.75 14.97 -6.37
N ARG A 37 -8.37 15.70 -7.44
CA ARG A 37 -8.99 15.55 -8.77
C ARG A 37 -8.63 14.25 -9.49
N LYS A 38 -7.46 13.67 -9.18
CA LYS A 38 -6.97 12.44 -9.84
C LYS A 38 -7.14 11.27 -8.89
N ASP A 39 -7.69 10.16 -9.38
CA ASP A 39 -7.88 8.96 -8.56
C ASP A 39 -6.56 8.35 -8.09
N SER A 40 -5.49 8.50 -8.86
CA SER A 40 -4.14 8.13 -8.43
C SER A 40 -3.70 8.83 -7.14
N HIS A 41 -4.08 10.10 -6.95
CA HIS A 41 -3.72 10.83 -5.74
C HIS A 41 -4.63 10.46 -4.56
N LYS A 42 -5.91 10.14 -4.84
CA LYS A 42 -6.84 9.62 -3.82
C LYS A 42 -6.34 8.30 -3.24
N LEU A 43 -5.93 7.39 -4.12
CA LEU A 43 -5.42 6.08 -3.73
C LEU A 43 -4.10 6.19 -2.97
N GLU A 44 -3.18 7.04 -3.43
CA GLU A 44 -1.94 7.30 -2.72
C GLU A 44 -2.17 7.90 -1.32
N PHE A 45 -3.14 8.80 -1.19
CA PHE A 45 -3.57 9.34 0.10
C PHE A 45 -4.15 8.24 1.00
N ILE A 46 -5.07 7.41 0.50
CA ILE A 46 -5.71 6.32 1.26
C ILE A 46 -4.69 5.28 1.72
N ASP A 47 -3.83 4.83 0.82
CA ASP A 47 -2.82 3.80 1.10
C ASP A 47 -1.86 4.25 2.20
N HIS A 48 -1.36 5.48 2.09
CA HIS A 48 -0.50 6.04 3.11
C HIS A 48 -1.25 6.28 4.43
N LEU A 49 -2.52 6.71 4.37
CA LEU A 49 -3.35 6.91 5.56
C LEU A 49 -3.57 5.60 6.32
N MET A 50 -3.89 4.52 5.60
CA MET A 50 -4.03 3.18 6.17
C MET A 50 -2.73 2.70 6.83
N THR A 51 -1.58 2.97 6.21
CA THR A 51 -0.27 2.63 6.77
C THR A 51 -0.05 3.33 8.11
N LEU A 52 -0.28 4.64 8.17
CA LEU A 52 -0.13 5.41 9.42
C LEU A 52 -1.12 4.97 10.50
N LEU A 53 -2.36 4.66 10.12
CA LEU A 53 -3.37 4.16 11.06
C LEU A 53 -3.02 2.78 11.62
N LYS A 54 -2.51 1.86 10.79
CA LYS A 54 -2.01 0.55 11.24
C LYS A 54 -0.86 0.73 12.22
N GLN A 55 0.12 1.57 11.90
CA GLN A 55 1.22 1.89 12.83
C GLN A 55 0.72 2.48 14.15
N GLY A 56 -0.27 3.36 14.12
CA GLY A 56 -0.93 3.90 15.31
C GLY A 56 -1.63 2.81 16.12
N TYR A 57 -2.34 1.91 15.44
CA TYR A 57 -3.03 0.79 16.08
C TYR A 57 -2.03 -0.17 16.75
N ASP A 58 -0.98 -0.58 16.04
CA ASP A 58 0.07 -1.46 16.56
C ASP A 58 0.74 -0.85 17.79
N LYS A 59 1.07 0.46 17.74
CA LYS A 59 1.58 1.19 18.91
C LYS A 59 0.61 1.14 20.08
N HIS A 60 -0.69 1.31 19.85
CA HIS A 60 -1.68 1.19 20.91
C HIS A 60 -1.73 -0.23 21.49
N LEU A 61 -1.70 -1.27 20.66
CA LEU A 61 -1.76 -2.66 21.10
C LEU A 61 -0.64 -3.03 22.07
N THR A 62 0.57 -2.47 21.91
CA THR A 62 1.70 -2.71 22.84
C THR A 62 1.43 -2.30 24.29
N ARG A 63 0.47 -1.40 24.52
CA ARG A 63 0.12 -0.83 25.83
C ARG A 63 -1.35 -1.04 26.20
N CYS A 64 -2.09 -1.79 25.40
CA CYS A 64 -3.51 -2.04 25.60
C CYS A 64 -3.71 -3.06 26.72
N GLU A 65 -4.62 -2.80 27.65
CA GLU A 65 -5.00 -3.75 28.69
C GLU A 65 -5.87 -4.91 28.15
N TYR A 66 -6.48 -4.71 26.97
CA TYR A 66 -7.41 -5.64 26.34
C TYR A 66 -7.06 -5.90 24.85
N PRO A 67 -5.83 -6.34 24.52
CA PRO A 67 -5.38 -6.45 23.13
C PRO A 67 -6.18 -7.49 22.33
N ASN A 68 -6.73 -8.51 23.00
CA ASN A 68 -7.50 -9.59 22.39
C ASN A 68 -9.02 -9.44 22.58
N ASP A 69 -9.50 -8.40 23.26
CA ASP A 69 -10.92 -8.21 23.56
C ASP A 69 -11.41 -6.88 22.98
N ARG A 70 -11.76 -6.94 21.69
CA ARG A 70 -12.15 -5.81 20.83
C ARG A 70 -13.36 -5.04 21.35
N GLY A 71 -14.21 -5.68 22.16
CA GLY A 71 -15.39 -5.05 22.74
C GLY A 71 -15.09 -4.18 23.98
N LYS A 72 -13.89 -4.28 24.56
CA LYS A 72 -13.53 -3.62 25.82
C LYS A 72 -12.60 -2.42 25.67
N CYS A 73 -11.89 -2.31 24.56
CA CYS A 73 -11.05 -1.15 24.27
C CYS A 73 -11.69 -0.29 23.17
N ASP A 74 -12.20 0.88 23.56
CA ASP A 74 -12.79 1.83 22.62
C ASP A 74 -11.78 2.31 21.56
N ILE A 75 -10.49 2.38 21.90
CA ILE A 75 -9.42 2.76 20.96
C ILE A 75 -9.23 1.66 19.90
N ASN A 76 -9.17 0.38 20.29
CA ASN A 76 -9.13 -0.73 19.33
C ASN A 76 -10.33 -0.67 18.39
N LYS A 77 -11.52 -0.53 18.96
CA LYS A 77 -12.76 -0.42 18.20
C LYS A 77 -12.74 0.74 17.23
N ASN A 78 -12.19 1.90 17.62
CA ASN A 78 -12.07 3.06 16.75
C ASN A 78 -11.14 2.77 15.57
N TYR A 79 -9.92 2.29 15.82
CA TYR A 79 -8.96 1.91 14.77
C TYR A 79 -9.50 0.87 13.80
N GLU A 80 -10.09 -0.22 14.32
CA GLU A 80 -10.63 -1.31 13.49
C GLU A 80 -11.76 -0.81 12.58
N ASN A 81 -12.69 -0.02 13.11
CA ASN A 81 -13.77 0.55 12.30
C ASN A 81 -13.22 1.55 11.29
N THR A 82 -12.30 2.43 11.68
CA THR A 82 -11.67 3.39 10.76
C THR A 82 -10.97 2.67 9.61
N LEU A 83 -10.16 1.65 9.88
CA LEU A 83 -9.47 0.86 8.87
C LEU A 83 -10.45 0.13 7.95
N PHE A 84 -11.50 -0.49 8.51
CA PHE A 84 -12.55 -1.14 7.73
C PHE A 84 -13.22 -0.19 6.74
N PHE A 85 -13.65 0.99 7.19
CA PHE A 85 -14.33 1.94 6.30
C PHE A 85 -13.39 2.56 5.27
N ILE A 86 -12.13 2.85 5.62
CA ILE A 86 -11.16 3.35 4.64
C ILE A 86 -10.85 2.30 3.57
N GLN A 87 -10.77 1.01 3.94
CA GLN A 87 -10.62 -0.07 2.96
C GLN A 87 -11.79 -0.09 1.97
N ASN A 88 -13.04 0.03 2.46
CA ASN A 88 -14.20 0.07 1.57
C ASN A 88 -14.15 1.27 0.61
N GLU A 89 -13.73 2.46 1.07
CA GLU A 89 -13.54 3.62 0.17
C GLU A 89 -12.48 3.35 -0.90
N CYS A 90 -11.41 2.63 -0.54
CA CYS A 90 -10.37 2.22 -1.48
C CYS A 90 -10.94 1.28 -2.56
N ASP A 91 -11.69 0.26 -2.11
CA ASP A 91 -12.27 -0.76 -2.98
C ASP A 91 -13.29 -0.13 -3.96
N GLU A 92 -14.18 0.74 -3.47
CA GLU A 92 -15.14 1.47 -4.32
C GLU A 92 -14.43 2.36 -5.36
N MET A 93 -13.35 3.03 -4.98
CA MET A 93 -12.55 3.81 -5.93
C MET A 93 -11.93 2.91 -6.99
N ILE A 94 -11.34 1.78 -6.58
CA ILE A 94 -10.73 0.80 -7.49
C ILE A 94 -11.75 0.26 -8.48
N GLU A 95 -12.96 -0.10 -8.02
CA GLU A 95 -14.05 -0.59 -8.88
C GLU A 95 -14.51 0.46 -9.90
N SER A 96 -14.46 1.74 -9.55
CA SER A 96 -14.87 2.84 -10.44
C SER A 96 -13.87 3.14 -11.56
N LEU A 97 -12.67 2.58 -11.50
CA LEU A 97 -11.59 2.90 -12.44
C LEU A 97 -11.76 2.12 -13.75
N PRO A 98 -11.62 2.78 -14.92
CA PRO A 98 -11.85 2.14 -16.21
C PRO A 98 -10.91 0.93 -16.38
N SER A 99 -11.51 -0.23 -16.66
CA SER A 99 -10.80 -1.51 -16.77
C SER A 99 -9.85 -1.51 -17.98
N THR A 100 -8.56 -1.47 -17.68
CA THR A 100 -7.51 -1.99 -18.56
C THR A 100 -6.96 -3.22 -17.88
N ASP A 101 -7.79 -4.27 -17.83
CA ASP A 101 -7.48 -5.50 -17.12
C ASP A 101 -6.28 -6.20 -17.72
N PHE A 102 -5.56 -6.97 -16.89
CA PHE A 102 -4.52 -7.87 -17.37
C PHE A 102 -5.14 -9.00 -18.19
N SER A 103 -4.75 -9.11 -19.45
CA SER A 103 -4.99 -10.31 -20.24
C SER A 103 -4.22 -11.50 -19.65
N PRO A 104 -4.65 -12.75 -19.91
CA PRO A 104 -3.94 -13.93 -19.44
C PRO A 104 -2.47 -13.99 -19.87
N GLN A 105 -2.15 -13.55 -21.09
CA GLN A 105 -0.77 -13.50 -21.57
C GLN A 105 0.06 -12.49 -20.75
N GLU A 106 -0.51 -11.32 -20.48
CA GLU A 106 0.19 -10.31 -19.69
C GLU A 106 0.49 -10.81 -18.27
N ARG A 107 -0.42 -11.55 -17.64
CA ARG A 107 -0.17 -12.15 -16.32
C ARG A 107 1.01 -13.14 -16.35
N THR A 108 1.08 -13.95 -17.40
CA THR A 108 2.20 -14.88 -17.62
C THR A 108 3.52 -14.12 -17.76
N ASP A 109 3.55 -13.09 -18.60
CA ASP A 109 4.74 -12.28 -18.85
C ASP A 109 5.23 -11.55 -17.58
N ILE A 110 4.31 -11.06 -16.72
CA ILE A 110 4.66 -10.47 -15.41
C ILE A 110 5.25 -11.53 -14.50
N ASN A 111 4.59 -12.69 -14.39
CA ASN A 111 5.05 -13.76 -13.51
C ASN A 111 6.47 -14.22 -13.87
N GLU A 112 6.75 -14.40 -15.17
CA GLU A 112 8.08 -14.74 -15.66
C GLU A 112 9.11 -13.64 -15.36
N SER A 113 8.73 -12.38 -15.53
CA SER A 113 9.60 -11.23 -15.25
C SER A 113 9.91 -11.10 -13.75
N LEU A 114 8.90 -11.19 -12.89
CA LEU A 114 9.05 -11.21 -11.44
C LEU A 114 9.94 -12.38 -11.00
N GLN A 115 9.73 -13.56 -11.59
CA GLN A 115 10.52 -14.74 -11.25
C GLN A 115 11.99 -14.60 -11.70
N LYS A 116 12.24 -13.95 -12.83
CA LYS A 116 13.59 -13.61 -13.27
C LYS A 116 14.26 -12.61 -12.34
N ILE A 117 13.55 -11.56 -11.92
CA ILE A 117 14.01 -10.59 -10.92
C ILE A 117 14.39 -11.32 -9.63
N LEU A 118 13.52 -12.20 -9.13
CA LEU A 118 13.80 -12.99 -7.94
C LEU A 118 15.04 -13.88 -8.11
N ALA A 119 15.20 -14.53 -9.26
CA ALA A 119 16.36 -15.36 -9.56
C ALA A 119 17.66 -14.55 -9.70
N ASP A 120 17.58 -13.33 -10.22
CA ASP A 120 18.74 -12.44 -10.36
C ASP A 120 19.11 -11.79 -9.01
N LEU A 121 18.12 -11.47 -8.17
CA LEU A 121 18.32 -11.05 -6.77
C LEU A 121 18.92 -12.18 -5.93
N ASP A 122 18.50 -13.43 -6.14
CA ASP A 122 19.06 -14.61 -5.47
C ASP A 122 20.55 -14.80 -5.81
N LYS A 123 20.98 -14.44 -7.02
CA LYS A 123 22.41 -14.42 -7.42
C LYS A 123 23.19 -13.25 -6.82
N ILE A 124 22.52 -12.15 -6.47
CA ILE A 124 23.11 -10.97 -5.81
C ILE A 124 23.29 -11.22 -4.30
N LYS A 125 22.81 -12.35 -3.73
CA LYS A 125 22.98 -12.78 -2.32
C LYS A 125 24.44 -13.00 -1.89
N MET A 126 25.24 -11.94 -1.86
CA MET A 126 26.49 -11.87 -1.14
C MET A 126 26.41 -10.76 -0.09
N GLY A 127 25.70 -11.00 1.03
CA GLY A 127 25.91 -10.22 2.26
C GLY A 127 24.77 -10.09 3.27
N GLN A 128 23.49 -10.25 2.89
CA GLN A 128 22.34 -9.95 3.78
C GLN A 128 21.18 -10.94 3.53
N GLU A 129 21.09 -12.04 4.28
CA GLU A 129 20.10 -13.11 4.01
C GLU A 129 18.66 -12.77 4.45
N VAL A 130 18.47 -12.07 5.57
CA VAL A 130 17.14 -11.83 6.17
C VAL A 130 16.28 -10.87 5.34
N THR A 131 16.92 -9.95 4.61
CA THR A 131 16.24 -8.84 3.94
C THR A 131 15.54 -9.22 2.63
N TYR A 132 15.89 -10.37 2.05
CA TYR A 132 15.36 -10.79 0.74
C TYR A 132 14.08 -11.62 0.86
N ASP A 133 13.87 -12.30 1.99
CA ASP A 133 12.68 -13.13 2.20
C ASP A 133 11.41 -12.26 2.26
N ASP A 134 11.50 -11.07 2.88
CA ASP A 134 10.41 -10.09 2.90
C ASP A 134 10.09 -9.56 1.50
N LEU A 135 11.11 -9.22 0.70
CA LEU A 135 10.92 -8.80 -0.69
C LEU A 135 10.29 -9.91 -1.54
N ILE A 136 10.70 -11.16 -1.35
CA ILE A 136 10.12 -12.33 -2.05
C ILE A 136 8.64 -12.51 -1.69
N ALA A 137 8.31 -12.39 -0.40
CA ALA A 137 6.92 -12.49 0.06
C ALA A 137 6.06 -11.38 -0.57
N GLU A 138 6.51 -10.13 -0.50
CA GLU A 138 5.83 -8.97 -1.06
C GLU A 138 5.62 -9.09 -2.59
N LEU A 139 6.64 -9.55 -3.34
CA LEU A 139 6.52 -9.75 -4.78
C LEU A 139 5.61 -10.94 -5.15
N ASN A 140 5.51 -11.96 -4.31
CA ASN A 140 4.56 -13.05 -4.51
C ASN A 140 3.13 -12.61 -4.22
N ASP A 141 2.91 -11.83 -3.16
CA ASP A 141 1.60 -11.27 -2.82
C ASP A 141 1.06 -10.41 -3.97
N LEU A 142 1.92 -9.63 -4.64
CA LEU A 142 1.54 -8.82 -5.80
C LEU A 142 0.83 -9.62 -6.90
N ARG A 143 1.12 -10.93 -7.04
CA ARG A 143 0.49 -11.80 -8.04
C ARG A 143 -0.98 -12.05 -7.76
N GLU A 144 -1.38 -12.02 -6.49
CA GLU A 144 -2.78 -12.19 -6.09
C GLU A 144 -3.64 -10.99 -6.51
N PHE A 145 -3.02 -9.85 -6.83
CA PHE A 145 -3.70 -8.61 -7.17
C PHE A 145 -3.89 -8.36 -8.68
N TYR A 146 -3.72 -9.37 -9.54
CA TYR A 146 -3.99 -9.21 -10.99
C TYR A 146 -5.47 -8.95 -11.35
N TYR A 147 -6.37 -8.99 -10.36
CA TYR A 147 -7.74 -8.50 -10.50
C TYR A 147 -7.81 -6.96 -10.51
N LEU A 148 -6.79 -6.27 -10.02
CA LEU A 148 -6.66 -4.83 -10.17
C LEU A 148 -6.35 -4.49 -11.63
N ASN A 149 -6.79 -3.31 -12.07
CA ASN A 149 -6.34 -2.83 -13.37
C ASN A 149 -4.85 -2.50 -13.35
N LYS A 150 -4.25 -2.52 -14.53
CA LYS A 150 -2.82 -2.30 -14.80
C LYS A 150 -2.19 -1.16 -14.02
N LYS A 151 -2.87 0.00 -13.99
CA LYS A 151 -2.38 1.20 -13.32
C LYS A 151 -2.32 1.04 -11.80
N HIS A 152 -3.34 0.45 -11.19
CA HIS A 152 -3.36 0.29 -9.73
C HIS A 152 -2.41 -0.79 -9.26
N TRP A 153 -2.29 -1.87 -10.03
CA TRP A 153 -1.30 -2.90 -9.77
C TRP A 153 0.13 -2.33 -9.80
N SER A 154 0.46 -1.48 -10.78
CA SER A 154 1.78 -0.83 -10.85
C SER A 154 2.02 0.18 -9.72
N GLN A 155 0.99 0.92 -9.33
CA GLN A 155 1.07 1.83 -8.17
C GLN A 155 1.30 1.09 -6.86
N MET A 156 0.61 -0.01 -6.62
CA MET A 156 0.79 -0.84 -5.43
C MET A 156 2.19 -1.46 -5.38
N LEU A 157 2.71 -1.94 -6.52
CA LEU A 157 4.10 -2.37 -6.63
C LEU A 157 5.07 -1.24 -6.24
N ILE A 158 4.90 -0.04 -6.79
CA ILE A 158 5.76 1.12 -6.50
C ILE A 158 5.67 1.53 -5.02
N GLY A 159 4.47 1.53 -4.44
CA GLY A 159 4.22 1.84 -3.03
C GLY A 159 4.98 0.89 -2.11
N ARG A 160 4.80 -0.42 -2.31
CA ARG A 160 5.51 -1.47 -1.55
C ARG A 160 7.02 -1.36 -1.70
N LEU A 161 7.53 -1.14 -2.92
CA LEU A 161 8.97 -0.94 -3.13
C LEU A 161 9.50 0.33 -2.45
N THR A 162 8.73 1.41 -2.43
CA THR A 162 9.12 2.66 -1.74
C THR A 162 9.18 2.45 -0.23
N GLU A 163 8.23 1.72 0.34
CA GLU A 163 8.25 1.32 1.75
C GLU A 163 9.46 0.45 2.08
N MET A 164 9.75 -0.54 1.24
CA MET A 164 10.94 -1.41 1.39
C MET A 164 12.26 -0.63 1.28
N VAL A 165 12.32 0.40 0.44
CA VAL A 165 13.49 1.30 0.40
C VAL A 165 13.60 2.11 1.69
N ALA A 166 12.48 2.66 2.17
CA ALA A 166 12.44 3.50 3.36
C ALA A 166 12.77 2.72 4.64
N SER A 167 12.36 1.45 4.73
CA SER A 167 12.66 0.55 5.84
C SER A 167 14.09 -0.04 5.77
N GLY A 168 14.81 0.19 4.66
CA GLY A 168 16.13 -0.37 4.43
C GLY A 168 16.10 -1.86 4.05
N VAL A 169 14.93 -2.39 3.70
CA VAL A 169 14.76 -3.77 3.22
C VAL A 169 15.43 -3.94 1.84
N ILE A 170 15.32 -2.94 0.98
CA ILE A 170 16.07 -2.87 -0.28
C ILE A 170 16.75 -1.52 -0.45
N ASN A 171 17.76 -1.45 -1.31
CA ASN A 171 18.32 -0.17 -1.72
C ASN A 171 17.57 0.40 -2.94
N GLU A 172 17.77 1.70 -3.19
CA GLU A 172 17.13 2.41 -4.29
C GLU A 172 17.50 1.84 -5.67
N THR A 173 18.70 1.28 -5.83
CA THR A 173 19.14 0.65 -7.08
C THR A 173 18.30 -0.59 -7.39
N ILE A 174 18.12 -1.47 -6.40
CA ILE A 174 17.28 -2.67 -6.53
C ILE A 174 15.83 -2.27 -6.83
N SER A 175 15.29 -1.29 -6.11
CA SER A 175 13.94 -0.78 -6.36
C SER A 175 13.77 -0.28 -7.79
N LYS A 176 14.72 0.51 -8.30
CA LYS A 176 14.71 1.01 -9.69
C LYS A 176 14.78 -0.11 -10.71
N ASP A 177 15.65 -1.10 -10.52
CA ASP A 177 15.78 -2.23 -11.43
C ASP A 177 14.47 -3.04 -11.53
N ILE A 178 13.78 -3.22 -10.41
CA ILE A 178 12.46 -3.90 -10.36
C ILE A 178 11.42 -3.08 -11.11
N VAL A 179 11.31 -1.78 -10.82
CA VAL A 179 10.35 -0.88 -11.49
C VAL A 179 10.63 -0.80 -12.98
N GLU A 180 11.89 -0.64 -13.39
CA GLU A 180 12.29 -0.57 -14.79
C GLU A 180 12.00 -1.86 -15.53
N THR A 181 12.26 -3.02 -14.92
CA THR A 181 11.96 -4.31 -15.55
C THR A 181 10.45 -4.47 -15.74
N VAL A 182 9.66 -4.20 -14.71
CA VAL A 182 8.20 -4.28 -14.79
C VAL A 182 7.64 -3.23 -15.76
N THR A 183 8.22 -2.05 -15.90
CA THR A 183 7.69 -1.01 -16.81
C THR A 183 8.14 -1.20 -18.26
N LYS A 184 9.36 -1.70 -18.50
CA LYS A 184 9.92 -1.95 -19.83
C LYS A 184 9.15 -3.01 -20.60
N HIS A 185 8.61 -4.02 -19.91
CA HIS A 185 7.77 -5.05 -20.53
C HIS A 185 6.34 -4.57 -20.80
N TYR A 186 5.95 -3.38 -20.34
CA TYR A 186 4.63 -2.79 -20.56
C TYR A 186 4.75 -1.30 -20.82
N ALA A 187 5.04 -0.95 -22.08
CA ALA A 187 4.99 0.41 -22.59
C ALA A 187 3.52 0.94 -22.55
N GLY A 188 3.03 1.26 -21.36
CA GLY A 188 1.64 1.63 -21.11
C GLY A 188 1.17 1.51 -19.66
N LEU A 189 1.94 0.84 -18.77
CA LEU A 189 1.60 0.74 -17.33
C LEU A 189 1.76 2.07 -16.57
N ILE A 190 2.59 2.96 -17.11
CA ILE A 190 2.81 4.33 -16.63
C ILE A 190 2.62 5.25 -17.84
N LYS A 191 1.37 5.64 -18.08
CA LYS A 191 1.04 6.84 -18.87
C LYS A 191 0.04 7.67 -18.08
#